data_AF-A0A957MVL6-F1
#
_entry.id   AF-A0A957MVL6-F1
#
_cell.length_a   1.000
_cell.length_b   1.000
_cell.length_c   1.000
_cell.angle_alpha   90.00
_cell.angle_beta   90.00
_cell.angle_gamma   90.00
#
_symmetry.space_group_name_H-M   'P 1'
#
loop_
_entity.id
_entity.type
_entity.pdbx_description
1 polymer ?
#
loop_
_entity_poly.entity_id
_entity_poly.type
_entity_poly.pdbx_seq_one_letter_code
_entity_poly.pdbx_strand_id
1 'polypeptide(L)' 'MSTDGRQKALETTLAGLNKRFGDGVVMKLGEATRLNVETIPTGSLSLDIALGVGGMPRGRIIEVYGPESSGKTTICL' A
#
# COMPACT_ATOMS: atom_id res chain seq x y z
N MET A 1 -18.21 18.10 29.61
CA MET A 1 -16.74 18.20 29.43
C MET A 1 -16.26 16.95 28.72
N SER A 2 -15.65 17.04 27.52
CA SER A 2 -14.56 16.13 27.09
C SER A 2 -14.30 16.06 25.57
N THR A 3 -15.12 16.65 24.70
CA THR A 3 -14.84 16.57 23.24
C THR A 3 -13.71 17.51 22.83
N ASP A 4 -13.71 18.74 23.34
CA ASP A 4 -12.76 19.79 22.93
C ASP A 4 -11.34 19.55 23.45
N GLY A 5 -11.20 19.16 24.73
CA GLY A 5 -9.89 18.83 25.31
C GLY A 5 -9.22 17.61 24.65
N ARG A 6 -10.02 16.61 24.26
CA ARG A 6 -9.54 15.42 23.54
C ARG A 6 -9.09 15.77 22.13
N GLN A 7 -9.84 16.61 21.44
CA GLN A 7 -9.50 17.09 20.09
C GLN A 7 -8.20 17.91 20.10
N LYS A 8 -8.06 18.83 21.05
CA LYS A 8 -6.85 19.67 21.19
C LYS A 8 -5.60 18.86 21.54
N ALA A 9 -5.74 17.85 22.40
CA ALA A 9 -4.65 16.92 22.72
C ALA A 9 -4.21 16.09 21.50
N LEU A 10 -5.19 15.65 20.69
CA LEU A 10 -4.93 14.93 19.45
C LEU A 10 -4.16 15.80 18.43
N GLU A 11 -4.61 17.03 18.19
CA GLU A 11 -3.97 17.98 17.26
C GLU A 11 -2.54 18.31 17.70
N THR A 12 -2.32 18.55 18.99
CA THR A 12 -0.98 18.82 19.54
C THR A 12 -0.04 17.63 19.34
N THR A 13 -0.56 16.41 19.54
CA THR A 13 0.21 15.17 19.34
C THR A 13 0.57 14.98 17.87
N LEU A 14 -0.38 15.18 16.96
CA LEU A 14 -0.15 15.08 15.51
C LEU A 14 0.88 16.11 15.04
N ALA A 15 0.79 17.37 15.49
CA ALA A 15 1.77 18.40 15.19
C ALA A 15 3.18 18.06 15.71
N GLY A 16 3.25 17.48 16.92
CA GLY A 16 4.50 17.00 17.50
C GLY A 16 5.14 15.85 16.70
N LEU A 17 4.33 14.92 16.19
CA LEU A 17 4.80 13.82 15.34
C LEU A 17 5.32 14.33 14.00
N ASN A 18 4.56 15.23 13.33
CA ASN A 18 4.99 15.80 12.04
C ASN A 18 6.31 16.59 12.18
N LYS A 19 6.47 17.38 13.24
CA LYS A 19 7.73 18.11 13.49
C LYS A 19 8.94 17.19 13.68
N ARG A 20 8.76 16.02 14.31
CA ARG A 20 9.86 15.10 14.63
C ARG A 20 10.20 14.16 13.49
N PHE A 21 9.21 13.75 12.69
CA PHE A 21 9.34 12.64 11.74
C PHE A 21 8.98 13.02 10.29
N GLY A 22 8.56 14.26 10.04
CA GLY A 22 8.11 14.74 8.73
C GLY A 22 6.60 14.59 8.53
N ASP A 23 6.09 15.20 7.47
CA ASP A 23 4.67 15.11 7.12
C ASP A 23 4.28 13.70 6.66
N GLY A 24 3.02 13.31 6.90
CA GLY A 24 2.48 12.02 6.46
C GLY A 24 2.79 10.83 7.38
N VAL A 25 3.41 11.07 8.54
CA VAL A 25 3.73 10.03 9.54
C VAL A 25 2.47 9.44 10.19
N VAL A 26 1.42 10.26 10.33
CA VAL A 26 0.09 9.81 10.74
C VAL A 26 -0.95 10.48 9.85
N MET A 27 -1.84 9.69 9.28
CA MET A 27 -2.91 10.15 8.40
C MET A 27 -4.18 9.35 8.67
N LYS A 28 -5.35 9.96 8.46
CA LYS A 28 -6.61 9.24 8.63
C LYS A 28 -6.75 8.20 7.53
N LEU A 29 -7.21 7.01 7.90
CA LEU A 29 -7.36 5.86 6.99
C LEU A 29 -8.24 6.16 5.75
N GLY A 30 -9.17 7.14 5.85
CA GLY A 30 -10.02 7.58 4.73
C GLY A 30 -9.53 8.84 3.99
N GLU A 31 -8.56 9.57 4.56
CA GLU A 31 -7.82 10.65 3.85
C GLU A 31 -6.63 10.09 3.08
N ALA A 32 -6.23 8.84 3.36
CA ALA A 32 -5.49 8.03 2.41
C ALA A 32 -6.38 7.84 1.18
N THR A 33 -6.25 8.74 0.18
CA THR A 33 -6.64 8.47 -1.21
C THR A 33 -6.38 6.99 -1.45
N ARG A 34 -7.41 6.21 -1.85
CA ARG A 34 -7.27 4.80 -2.29
C ARG A 34 -5.88 4.68 -2.86
N LEU A 35 -4.95 4.10 -2.09
CA LEU A 35 -3.53 4.18 -2.43
C LEU A 35 -3.50 3.66 -3.86
N ASN A 36 -3.21 4.54 -4.81
CA ASN A 36 -3.34 4.20 -6.21
C ASN A 36 -2.18 3.23 -6.42
N VAL A 37 -2.46 1.94 -6.25
CA VAL A 37 -1.41 0.94 -6.12
C VAL A 37 -0.84 0.82 -7.51
N GLU A 38 0.32 1.43 -7.71
CA GLU A 38 1.05 1.26 -8.94
C GLU A 38 1.33 -0.22 -9.15
N THR A 39 1.11 -0.70 -10.36
CA THR A 39 1.32 -2.10 -10.73
C THR A 39 2.44 -2.24 -11.75
N ILE A 40 3.06 -3.41 -11.78
CA ILE A 40 4.03 -3.85 -12.78
C ILE A 40 3.35 -4.96 -13.58
N PRO A 41 3.23 -4.86 -14.92
CA PRO A 41 2.64 -5.91 -15.74
C PRO A 41 3.38 -7.25 -15.55
N THR A 42 2.65 -8.36 -15.55
CA THR A 42 3.23 -9.71 -15.40
C THR A 42 3.86 -10.24 -16.70
N GLY A 43 3.68 -9.53 -17.82
CA GLY A 43 4.03 -10.02 -19.16
C GLY A 43 2.98 -10.98 -19.75
N SER A 44 1.94 -11.32 -18.99
CA SER A 44 0.80 -12.13 -19.44
C SER A 44 -0.50 -11.35 -19.26
N LEU A 45 -1.11 -10.94 -20.38
CA LEU A 45 -2.35 -10.13 -20.36
C LEU A 45 -3.48 -10.83 -19.59
N SER A 46 -3.62 -12.14 -19.75
CA SER A 46 -4.66 -12.90 -19.04
C SER A 46 -4.45 -12.90 -17.53
N LEU A 47 -3.19 -12.95 -17.06
CA LEU A 47 -2.88 -12.89 -15.64
C LEU A 47 -3.07 -11.49 -15.07
N ASP A 48 -2.68 -10.44 -15.80
CA ASP A 48 -2.89 -9.05 -15.40
C ASP A 48 -4.38 -8.74 -15.18
N ILE A 49 -5.24 -9.25 -16.07
CA ILE A 49 -6.69 -9.17 -15.94
C ILE A 49 -7.17 -9.97 -14.73
N ALA A 50 -6.68 -11.20 -14.55
CA ALA A 50 -7.09 -12.06 -13.44
C ALA A 50 -6.72 -11.49 -12.06
N LEU A 51 -5.61 -10.76 -11.95
CA LEU A 51 -5.21 -10.05 -10.73
C LEU A 51 -6.14 -8.86 -10.40
N GLY A 52 -6.96 -8.39 -11.35
CA GLY A 52 -7.98 -7.34 -11.17
C GLY A 52 -7.43 -5.92 -11.00
N VAL A 53 -6.14 -5.79 -10.72
CA VAL A 53 -5.41 -4.51 -10.59
C VAL A 53 -4.47 -4.24 -11.77
N GLY A 54 -4.43 -5.14 -12.76
CA GLY A 54 -3.62 -4.97 -13.97
C GLY A 54 -2.14 -5.34 -13.83
N GLY A 55 -1.75 -6.11 -12.80
CA GLY A 55 -0.38 -6.59 -12.62
C GLY A 55 0.01 -6.79 -11.15
N MET A 56 1.32 -6.90 -10.91
CA MET A 56 1.89 -7.06 -9.57
C MET A 56 1.97 -5.72 -8.83
N PRO A 57 1.41 -5.59 -7.61
CA PRO A 57 1.41 -4.34 -6.86
C PRO A 57 2.81 -3.95 -6.33
N ARG A 58 3.22 -2.71 -6.59
CA ARG A 58 4.48 -2.15 -6.08
C ARG A 58 4.45 -2.00 -4.57
N GLY A 59 5.62 -2.15 -3.94
CA GLY A 59 5.78 -2.03 -2.49
C GLY A 59 5.14 -3.19 -1.70
N ARG A 60 4.85 -4.32 -2.36
CA ARG A 60 4.29 -5.53 -1.76
C ARG A 60 5.18 -6.73 -2.04
N ILE A 61 5.12 -7.71 -1.15
CA ILE A 61 5.74 -9.02 -1.34
C ILE A 61 4.73 -9.90 -2.07
N ILE A 62 5.18 -10.57 -3.13
CA ILE A 62 4.40 -11.51 -3.94
C ILE A 62 5.05 -12.89 -3.82
N GLU A 63 4.24 -13.92 -3.61
CA GLU A 63 4.67 -15.30 -3.61
C GLU A 63 4.21 -16.00 -4.91
N VAL A 64 5.14 -16.63 -5.61
CA VAL A 64 4.86 -17.44 -6.81
C VAL A 64 5.28 -18.88 -6.52
N TYR A 65 4.32 -19.79 -6.40
CA TYR A 65 4.56 -21.20 -6.09
C TYR A 65 3.94 -22.13 -7.14
N GLY A 66 4.40 -23.38 -7.15
CA GLY A 66 3.95 -24.39 -8.10
C GLY A 66 4.98 -25.49 -8.36
N PRO A 67 4.61 -26.55 -9.10
CA PRO A 67 5.46 -27.70 -9.40
C PRO A 67 6.80 -27.34 -10.05
N GLU A 68 7.74 -28.27 -10.05
CA GLU A 68 8.96 -28.15 -10.86
C GLU A 68 8.62 -27.84 -12.33
N SER A 69 9.43 -27.00 -12.98
CA SER A 69 9.26 -26.63 -14.39
C SER A 69 7.94 -25.92 -14.75
N SER A 70 7.16 -25.46 -13.77
CA SER A 70 5.89 -24.75 -14.00
C SER A 70 6.02 -23.29 -14.47
N GLY A 71 7.24 -22.81 -14.74
CA GLY A 71 7.48 -21.43 -15.21
C GLY A 71 7.56 -20.35 -14.11
N LYS A 72 7.73 -20.72 -12.83
CA LYS A 72 7.88 -19.75 -11.72
C LYS A 72 9.00 -18.73 -11.95
N THR A 73 10.17 -19.19 -12.42
CA THR A 73 11.29 -18.30 -12.74
C THR A 73 11.02 -17.52 -14.01
N THR A 74 10.37 -18.14 -14.99
CA THR A 74 10.04 -17.52 -16.29
C THR A 74 9.13 -16.31 -16.14
N ILE A 75 8.16 -16.35 -15.22
CA ILE A 75 7.26 -15.20 -15.00
C ILE A 75 7.91 -14.06 -14.19
N CYS A 76 9.09 -14.30 -13.61
CA CYS A 76 9.82 -13.30 -12.83
C CYS A 76 10.95 -12.60 -13.61
N LEU A 77 11.18 -12.96 -14.89
CA LEU A 77 12.22 -12.43 -15.77
C LEU A 77 11.60 -11.55 -16.86
#